data_AF-A0A9E1II04-F1
#
_entry.id   AF-A0A9E1II04-F1
#
_cell.length_a   1.000
_cell.length_b   1.000
_cell.length_c   1.000
_cell.angle_alpha   90.00
_cell.angle_beta   90.00
_cell.angle_gamma   90.00
#
_symmetry.space_group_name_H-M   'P 1'
#
loop_
_entity.id
_entity.type
_entity.pdbx_description
1 polymer ?
#
loop_
_entity_poly.entity_id
_entity_poly.type
_entity_poly.pdbx_seq_one_letter_code
_entity_poly.pdbx_strand_id
1 'polypeptide(L)'
;MRIIAVLAVLFVGACQVEREEFPDEAARVFCPKLKKCEFGAYEANYSADKAVCLEKFADEVDDVFFILDAFCEYDPEAGIECLNKVKKMSCEEFHEGEDFEDFCEDIYGDCGVPE
;
A
#
# COMPACT_ATOMS: atom_id res chain seq x y z
N MET A 1 10.17 -48.00 21.07
CA MET A 1 9.47 -47.56 19.83
C MET A 1 8.30 -46.68 20.23
N ARG A 2 8.08 -45.61 19.45
CA ARG A 2 7.00 -44.60 19.54
C ARG A 2 7.20 -43.54 20.62
N ILE A 3 7.68 -42.35 20.23
CA ILE A 3 7.10 -41.05 20.64
C ILE A 3 7.28 -40.06 19.47
N ILE A 4 6.17 -39.84 18.77
CA ILE A 4 5.64 -38.57 18.21
C ILE A 4 6.54 -37.78 17.24
N ALA A 5 6.21 -37.90 15.95
CA ALA A 5 6.55 -36.93 14.92
C ALA A 5 5.90 -35.58 15.26
N VAL A 6 6.71 -34.57 15.54
CA VAL A 6 6.26 -33.19 15.63
C VAL A 6 5.94 -32.73 14.20
N LEU A 7 4.66 -32.70 13.87
CA LEU A 7 4.16 -31.99 12.69
C LEU A 7 4.51 -30.52 12.87
N ALA A 8 5.58 -30.08 12.21
CA ALA A 8 5.81 -28.68 11.94
C ALA A 8 4.71 -28.21 10.98
N VAL A 9 3.61 -27.72 11.55
CA VAL A 9 2.63 -26.92 10.82
C VAL A 9 3.35 -25.63 10.46
N LEU A 10 3.94 -25.62 9.26
CA LEU A 10 4.33 -24.41 8.58
C LEU A 10 3.04 -23.62 8.36
N PHE A 11 2.74 -22.70 9.29
CA PHE A 11 1.90 -21.55 9.00
C PHE A 11 2.60 -20.79 7.88
N VAL A 12 2.33 -21.18 6.64
CA VAL A 12 2.46 -20.31 5.47
C VAL A 12 1.27 -19.35 5.56
N GLY A 13 1.20 -18.59 6.65
CA GLY A 13 0.35 -17.42 6.69
C GLY A 13 0.96 -16.49 5.67
N ALA A 14 0.21 -16.19 4.60
CA ALA A 14 0.50 -15.05 3.78
C ALA A 14 0.79 -13.89 4.75
N CYS A 15 1.93 -13.22 4.59
CA CYS A 15 2.21 -12.00 5.35
C CYS A 15 1.19 -10.95 4.90
N GLN A 16 -0.05 -11.03 5.41
CA GLN A 16 -1.11 -10.06 5.21
C GLN A 16 -0.69 -8.72 5.83
N VAL A 17 -1.01 -7.61 5.16
CA VAL A 17 -0.79 -6.26 5.68
C VAL A 17 -2.15 -5.81 6.17
N GLU A 18 -2.29 -5.74 7.48
CA GLU A 18 -3.54 -5.34 8.11
C GLU A 18 -3.85 -3.87 7.78
N ARG A 19 -5.14 -3.52 7.83
CA ARG A 19 -5.63 -2.19 7.48
C ARG A 19 -4.88 -1.08 8.22
N GLU A 20 -4.63 -1.25 9.52
CA GLU A 20 -3.95 -0.27 10.35
C GLU A 20 -2.45 -0.14 10.04
N GLU A 21 -1.84 -1.16 9.45
CA GLU A 21 -0.43 -1.18 9.08
C GLU A 21 -0.20 -0.69 7.64
N PHE A 22 -1.23 -0.73 6.81
CA PHE A 22 -1.13 -0.44 5.39
C PHE A 22 -0.61 0.97 5.07
N PRO A 23 -1.08 2.07 5.70
CA PRO A 23 -0.61 3.42 5.34
C PRO A 23 0.90 3.59 5.51
N ASP A 24 1.46 3.04 6.60
CA ASP A 24 2.89 3.04 6.87
C ASP A 24 3.67 2.23 5.82
N GLU A 25 3.17 1.06 5.45
CA GLU A 25 3.80 0.21 4.44
C GLU A 25 3.70 0.85 3.04
N ALA A 26 2.58 1.49 2.72
CA ALA A 26 2.40 2.25 1.49
C ALA A 26 3.41 3.39 1.40
N ALA A 27 3.53 4.22 2.44
CA ALA A 27 4.51 5.29 2.50
C ALA A 27 5.95 4.79 2.29
N ARG A 28 6.32 3.65 2.90
CA ARG A 28 7.65 3.01 2.73
C ARG A 28 7.93 2.56 1.30
N VAL A 29 6.89 2.26 0.53
CA VAL A 29 6.98 1.79 -0.86
C VAL A 29 6.93 2.95 -1.85
N PHE A 30 5.98 3.87 -1.68
CA PHE A 30 5.71 4.97 -2.59
C PHE A 30 6.74 6.10 -2.47
N CYS A 31 7.14 6.52 -1.26
CA CYS A 31 8.07 7.64 -1.11
C CYS A 31 9.43 7.44 -1.83
N PRO A 32 10.08 6.26 -1.75
CA PRO A 32 11.28 6.00 -2.54
C PRO A 32 11.02 5.98 -4.05
N LYS A 33 9.83 5.54 -4.48
CA LYS A 33 9.45 5.53 -5.90
C LYS A 33 9.21 6.94 -6.42
N LEU A 34 8.42 7.75 -5.70
CA LEU A 34 8.19 9.17 -5.97
C LEU A 34 9.52 9.93 -6.07
N LYS A 35 10.41 9.76 -5.09
CA LYS A 35 11.74 10.39 -5.14
C LYS A 35 12.54 10.00 -6.39
N LYS A 36 12.41 8.75 -6.85
CA LYS A 36 13.18 8.22 -7.97
C LYS A 36 12.60 8.63 -9.32
N CYS A 37 11.29 8.53 -9.47
CA CYS A 37 10.58 8.64 -10.74
C CYS A 37 9.94 10.03 -10.94
N GLU A 38 9.43 10.62 -9.86
CA GLU A 38 8.67 11.87 -9.84
C GLU A 38 9.32 12.92 -8.92
N PHE A 39 10.63 13.17 -9.10
CA PHE A 39 11.37 14.02 -8.16
C PHE A 39 10.76 15.43 -8.02
N GLY A 40 10.19 15.97 -9.09
CA GLY A 40 9.50 17.27 -9.05
C GLY A 40 8.28 17.29 -8.13
N ALA A 41 7.41 16.27 -8.21
CA ALA A 41 6.28 16.13 -7.30
C ALA A 41 6.74 15.83 -5.87
N TYR A 42 7.76 14.99 -5.73
CA TYR A 42 8.35 14.68 -4.42
C TYR A 42 8.92 15.93 -3.73
N GLU A 43 9.63 16.79 -4.47
CA GLU A 43 10.14 18.06 -3.96
C GLU A 43 9.00 19.04 -3.61
N ALA A 44 8.01 19.19 -4.49
CA ALA A 44 6.90 20.11 -4.31
C ALA A 44 6.02 19.76 -3.09
N ASN A 45 5.67 18.48 -2.93
CA ASN A 45 4.71 18.04 -1.91
C ASN A 45 5.37 17.72 -0.56
N TYR A 46 6.61 17.22 -0.60
CA TYR A 46 7.31 16.72 0.59
C TYR A 46 8.61 17.47 0.90
N SER A 47 8.86 18.62 0.25
CA SER A 47 10.05 19.45 0.48
C SER A 47 11.37 18.70 0.28
N ALA A 48 11.36 17.71 -0.61
CA ALA A 48 12.45 16.76 -0.83
C ALA A 48 12.89 15.97 0.43
N ASP A 49 12.10 16.00 1.51
CA ASP A 49 12.40 15.38 2.79
C ASP A 49 11.71 14.01 2.90
N LYS A 50 12.50 12.99 3.22
CA LYS A 50 12.02 11.62 3.31
C LYS A 50 11.08 11.42 4.50
N ALA A 51 11.38 12.01 5.65
CA ALA A 51 10.55 11.88 6.84
C ALA A 51 9.20 12.57 6.61
N VAL A 52 9.22 13.76 5.99
CA VAL A 52 7.99 14.48 5.61
C VAL A 52 7.17 13.66 4.62
N CYS A 53 7.80 13.01 3.63
CA CYS A 53 7.07 12.13 2.72
C CYS A 53 6.43 10.95 3.45
N LEU A 54 7.19 10.26 4.32
CA LEU A 54 6.67 9.09 5.02
C LEU A 54 5.47 9.41 5.92
N GLU A 55 5.56 10.51 6.67
CA GLU A 55 4.48 10.97 7.57
C GLU A 55 3.26 11.41 6.76
N LYS A 56 3.42 12.36 5.84
CA LYS A 56 2.29 12.92 5.08
C LYS A 56 1.60 11.87 4.21
N PHE A 57 2.36 11.03 3.53
CA PHE A 57 1.76 10.01 2.65
C PHE A 57 0.98 8.98 3.47
N ALA A 58 1.49 8.58 4.64
CA ALA A 58 0.77 7.67 5.52
C ALA A 58 -0.52 8.32 6.05
N ASP A 59 -0.46 9.59 6.48
CA ASP A 59 -1.63 10.33 6.94
C ASP A 59 -2.68 10.48 5.81
N GLU A 60 -2.26 10.83 4.60
CA GLU A 60 -3.14 10.96 3.44
C GLU A 60 -3.85 9.64 3.09
N VAL A 61 -3.12 8.52 3.11
CA VAL A 61 -3.70 7.19 2.87
C VAL A 61 -4.66 6.80 4.00
N ASP A 62 -4.30 7.05 5.27
CA ASP A 62 -5.18 6.71 6.40
C ASP A 62 -6.46 7.56 6.40
N ASP A 63 -6.39 8.84 6.02
CA ASP A 63 -7.56 9.71 5.87
C ASP A 63 -8.51 9.20 4.77
N VAL A 64 -7.98 8.80 3.61
CA VAL A 64 -8.79 8.22 2.52
C VAL A 64 -9.42 6.92 2.99
N PHE A 65 -8.63 6.04 3.59
CA PHE A 65 -9.10 4.74 4.03
C PHE A 65 -10.11 4.86 5.16
N PHE A 66 -9.97 5.82 6.08
CA PHE A 66 -10.96 6.11 7.13
C PHE A 66 -12.34 6.43 6.55
N ILE A 67 -12.38 7.15 5.41
CA ILE A 67 -13.64 7.42 4.69
C ILE A 67 -14.16 6.13 4.07
N LEU A 68 -13.30 5.36 3.39
CA LEU A 68 -13.69 4.10 2.73
C LEU A 68 -14.16 3.02 3.71
N ASP A 69 -13.55 2.93 4.89
CA ASP A 69 -13.91 1.99 5.96
C ASP A 69 -15.36 2.16 6.44
N ALA A 70 -15.98 3.33 6.20
CA ALA A 70 -17.39 3.57 6.50
C ALA A 70 -18.35 2.93 5.48
N PHE A 71 -17.86 2.62 4.27
CA PHE A 71 -18.68 2.15 3.15
C PHE A 71 -18.24 0.78 2.61
N CYS A 72 -17.01 0.37 2.90
CA CYS A 72 -16.34 -0.76 2.27
C CYS A 72 -15.56 -1.60 3.29
N GLU A 73 -15.21 -2.82 2.88
CA GLU A 73 -14.37 -3.72 3.65
C GLU A 73 -12.97 -3.76 3.03
N TYR A 74 -11.94 -3.51 3.82
CA TYR A 74 -10.55 -3.56 3.39
C TYR A 74 -10.13 -5.00 3.04
N ASP A 75 -9.55 -5.20 1.86
CA ASP A 75 -8.95 -6.47 1.44
C ASP A 75 -7.43 -6.50 1.71
N PRO A 76 -6.96 -7.26 2.71
CA PRO A 76 -5.53 -7.35 3.03
C PRO A 76 -4.70 -8.04 1.95
N GLU A 77 -5.28 -8.91 1.12
CA GLU A 77 -4.58 -9.54 0.01
C GLU A 77 -4.34 -8.52 -1.10
N ALA A 78 -5.37 -7.77 -1.49
CA ALA A 78 -5.26 -6.70 -2.47
C ALA A 78 -4.28 -5.60 -2.02
N GLY A 79 -4.23 -5.28 -0.72
CA GLY A 79 -3.22 -4.38 -0.17
C GLY A 79 -1.78 -4.80 -0.51
N ILE A 80 -1.45 -6.07 -0.28
CA ILE A 80 -0.11 -6.59 -0.60
C ILE A 80 0.16 -6.60 -2.09
N GLU A 81 -0.84 -6.96 -2.88
CA GLU A 81 -0.72 -6.93 -4.32
C GLU A 81 -0.40 -5.53 -4.82
N CYS A 82 -1.07 -4.49 -4.29
CA CYS A 82 -0.76 -3.12 -4.61
C CYS A 82 0.69 -2.75 -4.24
N LEU A 83 1.11 -3.01 -3.00
CA LEU A 83 2.48 -2.72 -2.56
C LEU A 83 3.53 -3.42 -3.42
N ASN A 84 3.27 -4.67 -3.82
CA ASN A 84 4.17 -5.44 -4.68
C ASN A 84 4.18 -4.95 -6.13
N LYS A 85 3.03 -4.51 -6.66
CA LYS A 85 2.90 -3.91 -8.00
C LYS A 85 3.76 -2.66 -8.07
N VAL A 86 3.60 -1.74 -7.12
CA VAL A 86 4.36 -0.48 -7.05
C VAL A 86 5.86 -0.75 -6.90
N LYS A 87 6.28 -1.70 -6.04
CA LYS A 87 7.70 -2.08 -5.91
C LYS A 87 8.33 -2.46 -7.27
N LYS A 88 7.61 -3.22 -8.10
CA LYS A 88 8.11 -3.77 -9.37
C LYS A 88 7.98 -2.81 -10.55
N MET A 89 7.11 -1.80 -10.45
CA MET A 89 6.80 -0.85 -11.50
C MET A 89 8.03 -0.07 -12.00
N SER A 90 8.10 0.17 -13.31
CA SER A 90 9.07 1.09 -13.91
C SER A 90 8.71 2.56 -13.60
N CYS A 91 9.59 3.51 -13.92
CA CYS A 91 9.24 4.92 -13.76
C CYS A 91 8.25 5.41 -14.84
N GLU A 92 8.25 4.78 -16.01
CA GLU A 92 7.29 5.07 -17.07
C GLU A 92 5.88 4.65 -16.63
N GLU A 93 5.71 3.40 -16.18
CA GLU A 93 4.43 2.92 -15.65
C GLU A 93 3.97 3.68 -14.40
N PHE A 94 4.92 4.11 -13.55
CA PHE A 94 4.59 4.89 -12.36
C PHE A 94 4.16 6.32 -12.68
N HIS A 95 4.70 6.90 -13.76
CA HIS A 95 4.29 8.20 -14.26
C HIS A 95 2.91 8.13 -14.93
N GLU A 96 2.63 7.06 -15.68
CA GLU A 96 1.38 6.92 -16.46
C GLU A 96 0.14 6.59 -15.62
N GLY A 97 0.29 5.91 -14.48
CA GLY A 97 -0.85 5.53 -13.63
C GLY A 97 -1.15 6.57 -12.54
N GLU A 98 -1.22 7.85 -12.92
CA GLU A 98 -0.94 9.07 -12.15
C GLU A 98 -1.35 9.16 -10.65
N ASP A 99 -2.20 8.30 -10.07
CA ASP A 99 -2.60 8.37 -8.66
C ASP A 99 -2.63 7.04 -7.90
N PHE A 100 -2.54 7.13 -6.56
CA PHE A 100 -2.61 5.98 -5.65
C PHE A 100 -3.90 5.16 -5.82
N GLU A 101 -5.02 5.84 -6.06
CA GLU A 101 -6.34 5.22 -6.30
C GLU A 101 -6.32 4.30 -7.53
N ASP A 102 -5.66 4.69 -8.62
CA ASP A 102 -5.57 3.88 -9.85
C ASP A 102 -4.68 2.64 -9.65
N PHE A 103 -3.66 2.71 -8.79
CA PHE A 103 -2.78 1.58 -8.55
C PHE A 103 -3.35 0.56 -7.57
N CYS A 104 -4.14 1.05 -6.61
CA CYS A 104 -4.64 0.31 -5.47
C CYS A 104 -6.18 0.20 -5.44
N GLU A 105 -6.87 0.40 -6.58
CA GLU A 105 -8.34 0.37 -6.67
C GLU A 105 -8.97 -0.89 -6.04
N ASP A 106 -8.27 -2.02 -6.15
CA ASP A 106 -8.75 -3.32 -5.66
C ASP A 106 -8.74 -3.44 -4.12
N ILE A 107 -8.08 -2.54 -3.38
CA ILE A 107 -7.97 -2.64 -1.91
C ILE A 107 -9.33 -2.59 -1.22
N TYR A 108 -10.28 -1.83 -1.78
CA TYR A 108 -11.65 -1.76 -1.29
C TYR A 108 -12.68 -2.24 -2.33
N GLY A 109 -12.24 -2.60 -3.54
CA GLY A 109 -13.08 -3.06 -4.64
C GLY A 109 -14.13 -2.03 -5.09
N ASP A 110 -15.13 -2.49 -5.83
CA ASP A 110 -16.24 -1.64 -6.28
C ASP A 110 -17.20 -1.37 -5.11
N CYS A 111 -16.88 -0.31 -4.37
CA CYS A 111 -17.55 0.18 -3.17
C CYS A 111 -19.00 0.68 -3.37
N GLY A 112 -19.60 0.50 -4.55
CA GLY A 112 -21.00 0.85 -4.80
C GLY A 112 -21.36 2.30 -4.50
N VAL A 113 -20.38 3.21 -4.49
CA VAL A 113 -20.60 4.64 -4.29
C VAL A 113 -21.36 5.14 -5.52
N PRO A 114 -22.58 5.67 -5.38
CA PRO A 114 -23.28 6.22 -6.53
C PRO A 114 -22.48 7.41 -7.07
N GLU A 115 -22.16 7.37 -8.37
CA GLU A 115 -21.58 8.48 -9.14
C GLU A 115 -22.34 9.81 -8.96
#